data_AF-A0A1V9HB90-F1
#
_entry.id   AF-A0A1V9HB90-F1
#
_cell.length_a   1.000
_cell.length_b   1.000
_cell.length_c   1.000
_cell.angle_alpha   90.00
_cell.angle_beta   90.00
_cell.angle_gamma   90.00
#
_symmetry.space_group_name_H-M   'P 1'
#
loop_
_entity.id
_entity.type
_entity.pdbx_description
1 polymer ?
#
loop_
_entity_poly.entity_id
_entity_poly.type
_entity_poly.pdbx_seq_one_letter_code
_entity_poly.pdbx_strand_id
1 'polypeptide(L)'
;MVPYAQSLGLVRLAAWYALELSTSTVAPFSTGTALSQSLLGRLEDAGAIRVSHSPGPGIRRSLYEPLAWFYPTDWGSPHDLQVKLHSTLIDLAARPNALHAKLELWGELAHAEIETYLTHLLRRHTLEPAGARLIMHVMADEWANHSLARKRYLAWYGARGAAAAFLRTGMNQEAARNAMIEEMRRRARWLTSRSASNTLARDDYCFVPDPNWKRPILLDVFLSMLLPEGTSYWSDVPQHRHGPTSTADQTLL
;
A
#
# COMPACT_ATOMS: atom_id res chain seq x y z
N MET A 1 11.64 -11.67 24.02
CA MET A 1 10.63 -11.18 23.04
C MET A 1 10.80 -9.68 22.75
N VAL A 2 10.64 -8.76 23.71
CA VAL A 2 10.64 -7.29 23.41
C VAL A 2 11.91 -6.82 22.69
N PRO A 3 13.13 -7.21 23.11
CA PRO A 3 14.36 -6.79 22.40
C PRO A 3 14.41 -7.28 20.94
N TYR A 4 13.92 -8.50 20.69
CA TYR A 4 13.83 -9.07 19.34
C TYR A 4 12.78 -8.35 18.49
N ALA A 5 11.59 -8.09 19.03
CA ALA A 5 10.54 -7.36 18.32
C ALA A 5 10.99 -5.94 17.93
N GLN A 6 11.77 -5.28 18.78
CA GLN A 6 12.37 -3.98 18.47
C GLN A 6 13.44 -4.06 17.37
N SER A 7 14.22 -5.15 17.29
CA SER A 7 15.25 -5.30 16.26
C SER A 7 14.70 -5.57 14.85
N LEU A 8 13.44 -5.99 14.73
CA LEU A 8 12.81 -6.26 13.44
C LEU A 8 12.59 -5.00 12.59
N GLY A 9 12.53 -3.83 13.23
CA GLY A 9 12.11 -2.58 12.59
C GLY A 9 10.59 -2.50 12.38
N LEU A 10 10.12 -1.31 12.05
CA LEU A 10 8.69 -0.96 12.05
C LEU A 10 7.88 -1.77 11.02
N VAL A 11 8.39 -1.91 9.80
CA VAL A 11 7.70 -2.61 8.69
C VAL A 11 7.44 -4.08 9.05
N ARG A 12 8.48 -4.79 9.48
CA ARG A 12 8.36 -6.21 9.87
C ARG A 12 7.48 -6.37 11.12
N LEU A 13 7.63 -5.49 12.11
CA LEU A 13 6.81 -5.55 13.31
C LEU A 13 5.32 -5.31 13.01
N ALA A 14 5.00 -4.35 12.15
CA ALA A 14 3.63 -4.09 11.69
C ALA A 14 3.07 -5.29 10.91
N ALA A 15 3.87 -5.89 10.02
CA ALA A 15 3.50 -7.11 9.30
C ALA A 15 3.24 -8.29 10.25
N TRP A 16 4.10 -8.49 11.25
CA TRP A 16 3.90 -9.56 12.23
C TRP A 16 2.63 -9.34 13.06
N TYR A 17 2.40 -8.11 13.52
CA TYR A 17 1.18 -7.78 14.25
C TYR A 17 -0.08 -7.96 13.40
N ALA A 18 -0.07 -7.50 12.14
CA ALA A 18 -1.18 -7.70 11.21
C ALA A 18 -1.41 -9.20 10.91
N LEU A 19 -0.35 -10.00 10.85
CA LEU A 19 -0.44 -11.45 10.64
C LEU A 19 -1.12 -12.12 11.83
N GLU A 20 -0.78 -11.72 13.06
CA GLU A 20 -1.46 -12.20 14.27
C GLU A 20 -2.95 -11.83 14.28
N LEU A 21 -3.30 -10.59 13.95
CA LEU A 21 -4.68 -10.14 13.81
C LEU A 21 -5.47 -10.93 12.76
N SER A 22 -4.82 -11.42 11.70
CA SER A 22 -5.48 -12.20 10.65
C SER A 22 -6.04 -13.54 11.14
N THR A 23 -5.64 -14.02 12.31
CA THR A 23 -6.19 -15.23 12.93
C THR A 23 -7.57 -15.03 13.56
N SER A 24 -7.98 -13.77 13.80
CA SER A 24 -9.27 -13.40 14.39
C SER A 24 -10.09 -12.44 13.53
N THR A 25 -9.47 -11.80 12.54
CA THR A 25 -10.11 -10.82 11.66
C THR A 25 -10.31 -11.39 10.27
N VAL A 26 -11.56 -11.43 9.80
CA VAL A 26 -11.90 -11.90 8.45
C VAL A 26 -11.65 -10.76 7.47
N ALA A 27 -10.40 -10.48 7.08
CA ALA A 27 -10.02 -9.49 6.07
C ALA A 27 -8.66 -9.85 5.41
N PRO A 28 -8.35 -9.33 4.21
CA PRO A 28 -7.03 -9.49 3.58
C PRO A 28 -5.90 -9.12 4.54
N PHE A 29 -4.81 -9.90 4.58
CA PHE A 29 -3.67 -9.57 5.44
C PHE A 29 -3.04 -8.24 5.02
N SER A 30 -2.77 -8.09 3.73
CA SER A 30 -2.21 -6.89 3.13
C SER A 30 -2.89 -6.58 1.80
N THR A 31 -2.58 -5.43 1.23
CA THR A 31 -3.03 -5.07 -0.11
C THR A 31 -2.26 -5.88 -1.15
N GLY A 32 -2.94 -6.81 -1.82
CA GLY A 32 -2.38 -7.61 -2.89
C GLY A 32 -1.49 -8.77 -2.43
N THR A 33 -1.43 -9.80 -3.29
CA THR A 33 -0.70 -11.05 -2.99
C THR A 33 0.81 -10.88 -2.99
N ALA A 34 1.35 -10.03 -3.88
CA ALA A 34 2.79 -9.81 -4.01
C ALA A 34 3.39 -9.15 -2.75
N LEU A 35 2.72 -8.13 -2.20
CA LEU A 35 3.14 -7.51 -0.94
C LEU A 35 3.02 -8.49 0.22
N SER A 36 1.93 -9.27 0.28
CA SER A 36 1.74 -10.31 1.30
C SER A 36 2.88 -11.32 1.31
N GLN A 37 3.27 -11.82 0.13
CA GLN A 37 4.40 -12.77 -0.02
C GLN A 37 5.74 -12.13 0.36
N SER A 38 6.01 -10.90 -0.08
CA SER A 38 7.24 -10.17 0.28
C SER A 38 7.37 -10.00 1.79
N LEU A 39 6.29 -9.59 2.48
CA LEU A 39 6.30 -9.40 3.93
C LEU A 39 6.47 -10.71 4.70
N LEU A 40 5.83 -11.79 4.25
CA LEU A 40 6.03 -13.12 4.85
C LEU A 40 7.47 -13.60 4.70
N GLY A 41 8.08 -13.42 3.51
CA GLY A 41 9.49 -13.71 3.29
C GLY A 41 10.40 -12.93 4.24
N ARG A 42 10.17 -11.62 4.41
CA ARG A 42 10.95 -10.79 5.36
C ARG A 42 10.82 -11.24 6.81
N LEU A 43 9.66 -11.78 7.21
CA LEU A 43 9.45 -12.32 8.55
C LEU A 43 10.12 -13.68 8.73
N GLU A 44 10.12 -14.51 7.70
CA GLU A 44 10.79 -15.80 7.68
C GLU A 44 12.32 -15.65 7.71
N ASP A 45 12.87 -14.73 6.91
CA ASP A 45 14.29 -14.37 6.88
C ASP A 45 14.77 -13.84 8.24
N ALA A 46 13.91 -13.08 8.93
CA ALA A 46 14.20 -12.60 10.28
C ALA A 46 14.09 -13.71 11.35
N GLY A 47 13.60 -14.89 11.00
CA GLY A 47 13.37 -16.00 11.92
C GLY A 47 12.14 -15.84 12.82
N ALA A 48 11.26 -14.87 12.53
CA ALA A 48 10.06 -14.65 13.34
C ALA A 48 9.04 -15.77 13.13
N ILE A 49 8.92 -16.24 11.89
CA ILE A 49 7.99 -17.29 11.47
C ILE A 49 8.67 -18.30 10.54
N ARG A 50 7.95 -19.39 10.26
CA ARG A 50 8.16 -20.27 9.11
C ARG A 50 6.84 -20.41 8.37
N VAL A 51 6.85 -20.17 7.06
CA VAL A 51 5.66 -20.32 6.23
C VAL A 51 5.36 -21.80 6.07
N SER A 52 4.08 -22.16 6.16
CA SER A 52 3.64 -23.55 5.94
C SER A 52 2.65 -23.63 4.79
N HIS A 53 2.76 -24.72 4.03
CA HIS A 53 1.82 -25.07 2.95
C HIS A 53 0.91 -26.25 3.32
N SER A 54 1.15 -26.90 4.47
CA SER A 54 0.41 -28.07 4.93
C SER A 54 -0.35 -27.80 6.24
N PRO A 55 -1.44 -28.54 6.52
CA PRO A 55 -2.05 -28.57 7.84
C PRO A 55 -1.19 -29.39 8.81
N GLY A 56 -1.24 -29.02 10.09
CA GLY A 56 -0.43 -29.64 11.12
C GLY A 56 -0.66 -28.98 12.48
N PRO A 57 -0.38 -29.69 13.58
CA PRO A 57 -0.48 -29.14 14.92
C PRO A 57 0.46 -27.94 15.08
N GLY A 58 0.01 -26.88 15.77
CA GLY A 58 0.78 -25.66 16.00
C GLY A 58 0.85 -24.70 14.81
N ILE A 59 0.23 -25.02 13.67
CA ILE A 59 0.17 -24.15 12.49
C ILE A 59 -0.96 -23.14 12.67
N ARG A 60 -0.61 -21.86 12.57
CA ARG A 60 -1.53 -20.72 12.55
C ARG A 60 -1.95 -20.39 11.13
N ARG A 61 -3.15 -19.85 10.98
CA ARG A 61 -3.75 -19.55 9.68
C ARG A 61 -4.51 -18.23 9.72
N SER A 62 -4.43 -17.49 8.62
CA SER A 62 -5.33 -16.37 8.36
C SER A 62 -6.75 -16.88 8.12
N LEU A 63 -7.75 -16.11 8.55
CA LEU A 63 -9.16 -16.44 8.33
C LEU A 63 -9.65 -16.14 6.91
N TYR A 64 -8.96 -15.27 6.17
CA TYR A 64 -9.44 -14.79 4.88
C TYR A 64 -8.58 -15.25 3.69
N GLU A 65 -7.26 -15.18 3.84
CA GLU A 65 -6.31 -15.59 2.80
C GLU A 65 -5.67 -16.94 3.14
N PRO A 66 -5.18 -17.69 2.13
CA PRO A 66 -4.54 -18.99 2.34
C PRO A 66 -3.10 -18.84 2.88
N LEU A 67 -2.93 -18.04 3.93
CA LEU A 67 -1.66 -17.84 4.63
C LEU A 67 -1.62 -18.75 5.85
N ALA A 68 -0.54 -19.51 5.99
CA ALA A 68 -0.29 -20.36 7.14
C ALA A 68 1.17 -20.28 7.56
N TRP A 69 1.41 -20.29 8.87
CA TRP A 69 2.74 -20.16 9.44
C TRP A 69 2.83 -20.87 10.80
N PHE A 70 4.04 -21.12 11.27
CA PHE A 70 4.31 -21.53 12.64
C PHE A 70 5.48 -20.73 13.23
N TYR A 71 5.59 -20.78 14.55
CA TYR A 71 6.65 -20.10 15.27
C TYR A 71 7.82 -21.05 15.56
N PRO A 72 9.04 -20.76 15.07
CA PRO A 72 10.22 -21.56 15.41
C PRO A 72 10.67 -21.36 16.85
N THR A 73 10.25 -20.28 17.48
CA THR A 73 10.54 -19.90 18.86
C THR A 73 9.24 -19.83 19.65
N ASP A 74 9.23 -20.32 20.89
CA ASP A 74 8.09 -20.12 21.78
C ASP A 74 8.02 -18.66 22.23
N TRP A 75 7.03 -17.93 21.73
CA TRP A 75 6.77 -16.54 22.08
C TRP A 75 5.75 -16.37 23.21
N GLY A 76 5.25 -17.48 23.77
CA GLY A 76 4.18 -17.53 24.75
C GLY A 76 2.80 -17.69 24.12
N SER A 77 1.76 -17.42 24.91
CA SER A 77 0.38 -17.55 24.43
C SER A 77 0.08 -16.59 23.27
N PRO A 78 -0.85 -16.94 22.36
CA PRO A 78 -1.24 -16.07 21.24
C PRO A 78 -1.68 -14.67 21.68
N HIS A 79 -2.45 -14.59 22.77
CA HIS A 79 -2.94 -13.33 23.31
C HIS A 79 -1.78 -12.46 23.83
N ASP A 80 -0.87 -13.06 24.62
CA ASP A 80 0.28 -12.33 25.14
C ASP A 80 1.16 -11.81 24.01
N LEU A 81 1.42 -12.64 22.99
CA LEU A 81 2.20 -12.24 21.82
C LEU A 81 1.55 -11.04 21.13
N GLN A 82 0.24 -11.09 20.86
CA GLN A 82 -0.47 -9.98 20.22
C GLN A 82 -0.36 -8.68 21.02
N VAL A 83 -0.59 -8.73 22.34
CA VAL A 83 -0.49 -7.56 23.24
C VAL A 83 0.92 -6.97 23.22
N LYS A 84 1.93 -7.85 23.28
CA LYS A 84 3.34 -7.50 23.24
C LYS A 84 3.78 -6.88 21.91
N LEU A 85 3.31 -7.41 20.78
CA LEU A 85 3.59 -6.85 19.46
C LEU A 85 2.94 -5.48 19.31
N HIS A 86 1.69 -5.34 19.76
CA HIS A 86 0.96 -4.08 19.76
C HIS A 86 1.70 -2.99 20.55
N SER A 87 2.06 -3.25 21.81
CA SER A 87 2.77 -2.26 22.64
C SER A 87 4.12 -1.89 22.03
N THR A 88 4.88 -2.89 21.56
CA THR A 88 6.20 -2.64 20.94
C THR A 88 6.06 -1.82 19.65
N LEU A 89 5.01 -2.04 18.86
CA LEU A 89 4.75 -1.30 17.63
C LEU A 89 4.44 0.17 17.92
N ILE A 90 3.60 0.45 18.92
CA ILE A 90 3.29 1.82 19.36
C ILE A 90 4.57 2.51 19.83
N ASP A 91 5.36 1.86 20.69
CA ASP A 91 6.61 2.42 21.21
C ASP A 91 7.60 2.74 20.10
N LEU A 92 7.72 1.85 19.11
CA LEU A 92 8.61 2.05 17.97
C LEU A 92 8.11 3.16 17.04
N ALA A 93 6.79 3.23 16.81
CA ALA A 93 6.16 4.24 15.97
C ALA A 93 6.23 5.65 16.57
N ALA A 94 6.33 5.78 17.89
CA ALA A 94 6.48 7.05 18.61
C ALA A 94 7.91 7.62 18.54
N ARG A 95 8.91 6.83 18.11
CA ARG A 95 10.30 7.30 18.06
C ARG A 95 10.49 8.36 16.96
N PRO A 96 11.30 9.42 17.19
CA PRO A 96 11.54 10.46 16.19
C PRO A 96 12.11 9.94 14.86
N ASN A 97 12.92 8.87 14.91
CA ASN A 97 13.53 8.26 13.73
C ASN A 97 12.60 7.28 12.99
N ALA A 98 11.37 7.06 13.46
CA ALA A 98 10.43 6.13 12.82
C ALA A 98 9.84 6.66 11.50
N LEU A 99 9.98 7.96 11.22
CA LEU A 99 9.38 8.60 10.03
C LEU A 99 9.77 7.89 8.73
N HIS A 100 11.05 7.55 8.56
CA HIS A 100 11.50 6.88 7.34
C HIS A 100 10.82 5.53 7.13
N ALA A 101 10.74 4.70 8.17
CA ALA A 101 10.09 3.39 8.10
C ALA A 101 8.55 3.50 7.92
N LYS A 102 7.92 4.56 8.44
CA LYS A 102 6.50 4.85 8.17
C LYS A 102 6.27 5.22 6.71
N LEU A 103 7.15 6.06 6.14
CA LEU A 103 7.08 6.43 4.72
C LEU A 103 7.37 5.23 3.80
N GLU A 104 8.30 4.36 4.18
CA GLU A 104 8.57 3.10 3.48
C GLU A 104 7.31 2.22 3.44
N LEU A 105 6.69 1.95 4.60
CA LEU A 105 5.46 1.16 4.67
C LEU A 105 4.31 1.80 3.89
N TRP A 106 4.16 3.13 3.97
CA TRP A 106 3.18 3.85 3.16
C TRP A 106 3.43 3.63 1.66
N GLY A 107 4.67 3.79 1.21
CA GLY A 107 5.06 3.56 -0.18
C GLY A 107 4.71 2.16 -0.66
N GLU A 108 5.04 1.13 0.12
CA GLU A 108 4.73 -0.27 -0.19
C GLU A 108 3.22 -0.52 -0.29
N LEU A 109 2.45 -0.05 0.70
CA LEU A 109 0.99 -0.18 0.72
C LEU A 109 0.35 0.54 -0.48
N ALA A 110 0.77 1.78 -0.76
CA ALA A 110 0.23 2.57 -1.87
C ALA A 110 0.59 1.97 -3.23
N HIS A 111 1.80 1.43 -3.38
CA HIS A 111 2.24 0.73 -4.58
C HIS A 111 1.39 -0.52 -4.83
N ALA A 112 1.21 -1.35 -3.81
CA ALA A 112 0.41 -2.57 -3.95
C ALA A 112 -1.08 -2.28 -4.17
N GLU A 113 -1.61 -1.19 -3.59
CA GLU A 113 -2.98 -0.72 -3.83
C GLU A 113 -3.21 -0.33 -5.28
N ILE A 114 -2.31 0.46 -5.86
CA ILE A 114 -2.48 0.86 -7.26
C ILE A 114 -2.27 -0.33 -8.21
N GLU A 115 -1.35 -1.27 -7.92
CA GLU A 115 -1.19 -2.52 -8.69
C GLU A 115 -2.47 -3.34 -8.70
N THR A 116 -3.04 -3.56 -7.51
CA THR A 116 -4.26 -4.35 -7.32
C THR A 116 -5.44 -3.69 -8.03
N TYR A 117 -5.57 -2.37 -7.90
CA TYR A 117 -6.63 -1.60 -8.55
C TYR A 117 -6.52 -1.63 -10.08
N LEU A 118 -5.31 -1.47 -10.64
CA LEU A 118 -5.08 -1.61 -12.08
C LEU A 118 -5.41 -3.02 -12.56
N THR A 119 -4.95 -4.04 -11.85
CA THR A 119 -5.24 -5.44 -12.16
C THR A 119 -6.75 -5.69 -12.21
N HIS A 120 -7.51 -5.14 -11.25
CA HIS A 120 -8.96 -5.21 -11.23
C HIS A 120 -9.59 -4.50 -12.46
N LEU A 121 -9.15 -3.29 -12.79
CA LEU A 121 -9.66 -2.54 -13.94
C LEU A 121 -9.38 -3.27 -15.27
N LEU A 122 -8.19 -3.81 -15.45
CA LEU A 122 -7.83 -4.60 -16.64
C LEU A 122 -8.74 -5.81 -16.78
N ARG A 123 -8.92 -6.60 -15.70
CA ARG A 123 -9.84 -7.75 -15.67
C ARG A 123 -11.26 -7.34 -16.02
N ARG A 124 -11.77 -6.26 -15.42
CA ARG A 124 -13.12 -5.75 -15.65
C ARG A 124 -13.38 -5.41 -17.12
N HIS A 125 -12.35 -4.99 -17.84
CA HIS A 125 -12.41 -4.63 -19.25
C HIS A 125 -11.88 -5.71 -20.19
N THR A 126 -11.74 -6.95 -19.73
CA THR A 126 -11.24 -8.10 -20.53
C THR A 126 -9.83 -7.90 -21.10
N LEU A 127 -9.05 -7.03 -20.44
CA LEU A 127 -7.64 -6.77 -20.78
C LEU A 127 -6.73 -7.67 -19.95
N GLU A 128 -5.53 -7.92 -20.48
CA GLU A 128 -4.55 -8.79 -19.84
C GLU A 128 -4.10 -8.26 -18.46
N PRO A 129 -4.39 -8.95 -17.34
CA PRO A 129 -4.11 -8.42 -16.01
C PRO A 129 -2.62 -8.32 -15.69
N ALA A 130 -1.80 -9.18 -16.31
CA ALA A 130 -0.34 -9.14 -16.18
C ALA A 130 0.27 -7.81 -16.68
N GLY A 131 -0.47 -7.07 -17.53
CA GLY A 131 -0.10 -5.75 -17.99
C GLY A 131 -0.04 -4.67 -16.90
N ALA A 132 -0.62 -4.90 -15.71
CA ALA A 132 -0.61 -3.92 -14.63
C ALA A 132 0.81 -3.51 -14.23
N ARG A 133 1.72 -4.48 -14.03
CA ARG A 133 3.12 -4.20 -13.66
C ARG A 133 3.88 -3.40 -14.71
N LEU A 134 3.64 -3.71 -15.99
CA LEU A 134 4.23 -2.96 -17.10
C LEU A 134 3.73 -1.51 -17.10
N ILE A 135 2.41 -1.30 -16.94
CA ILE A 135 1.84 0.06 -16.83
C ILE A 135 2.44 0.79 -15.64
N MET A 136 2.58 0.13 -14.49
CA MET A 136 3.21 0.73 -13.31
C MET A 136 4.64 1.17 -13.57
N HIS A 137 5.43 0.31 -14.21
CA HIS A 137 6.82 0.61 -14.54
C HIS A 137 6.92 1.79 -15.52
N VAL A 138 6.12 1.78 -16.59
CA VAL A 138 6.15 2.80 -17.64
C VAL A 138 5.65 4.18 -17.17
N MET A 139 4.83 4.20 -16.11
CA MET A 139 4.24 5.41 -15.53
C MET A 139 4.97 5.90 -14.27
N ALA A 140 6.12 5.31 -13.92
CA ALA A 140 6.77 5.55 -12.63
C ALA A 140 7.05 7.03 -12.37
N ASP A 141 7.57 7.74 -13.38
CA ASP A 141 7.91 9.16 -13.29
C ASP A 141 6.66 10.04 -13.15
N GLU A 142 5.64 9.79 -13.98
CA GLU A 142 4.38 10.54 -13.92
C GLU A 142 3.63 10.30 -12.60
N TRP A 143 3.81 9.14 -11.97
CA TRP A 143 3.18 8.80 -10.70
C TRP A 143 3.86 9.38 -9.47
N ALA A 144 5.15 9.72 -9.56
CA ALA A 144 5.94 10.16 -8.42
C ALA A 144 5.30 11.37 -7.70
N ASN A 145 4.63 12.25 -8.45
CA ASN A 145 4.05 13.50 -7.96
C ASN A 145 2.54 13.45 -7.69
N HIS A 146 1.94 12.26 -7.71
CA HIS A 146 0.50 12.11 -7.54
C HIS A 146 0.15 11.31 -6.29
N SER A 147 -0.90 11.76 -5.59
CA SER A 147 -1.48 11.03 -4.48
C SER A 147 -2.09 9.71 -4.96
N LEU A 148 -2.26 8.76 -4.05
CA LEU A 148 -2.84 7.45 -4.39
C LEU A 148 -4.25 7.58 -4.99
N ALA A 149 -5.07 8.49 -4.47
CA ALA A 149 -6.41 8.77 -5.00
C ALA A 149 -6.36 9.29 -6.44
N ARG A 150 -5.38 10.14 -6.78
CA ARG A 150 -5.19 10.63 -8.16
C ARG A 150 -4.64 9.56 -9.08
N LYS A 151 -3.75 8.68 -8.60
CA LYS A 151 -3.32 7.50 -9.37
C LYS A 151 -4.51 6.60 -9.73
N ARG A 152 -5.44 6.39 -8.80
CA ARG A 152 -6.69 5.65 -9.05
C ARG A 152 -7.58 6.36 -10.08
N TYR A 153 -7.70 7.67 -10.01
CA TYR A 153 -8.41 8.46 -11.03
C TYR A 153 -7.79 8.27 -12.43
N LEU A 154 -6.46 8.39 -12.55
CA LEU A 154 -5.75 8.20 -13.81
C LEU A 154 -5.95 6.78 -14.35
N ALA A 155 -5.78 5.77 -13.52
CA ALA A 155 -5.98 4.36 -13.87
C ALA A 155 -7.40 4.10 -14.39
N TRP A 156 -8.43 4.64 -13.71
CA TRP A 156 -9.82 4.46 -14.12
C TRP A 156 -10.12 5.08 -15.49
N TYR A 157 -9.66 6.31 -15.72
CA TYR A 157 -9.83 6.97 -17.02
C TYR A 157 -9.04 6.26 -18.12
N GLY A 158 -7.81 5.84 -17.82
CA GLY A 158 -6.98 5.05 -18.74
C GLY A 158 -7.69 3.76 -19.16
N ALA A 159 -8.24 3.00 -18.20
CA ALA A 159 -8.94 1.74 -18.47
C ALA A 159 -10.18 1.93 -19.37
N ARG A 160 -10.92 3.03 -19.21
CA ARG A 160 -12.04 3.37 -20.12
C ARG A 160 -11.55 3.64 -21.54
N GLY A 161 -10.46 4.40 -21.70
CA GLY A 161 -9.84 4.64 -23.00
C GLY A 161 -9.33 3.35 -23.65
N ALA A 162 -8.71 2.49 -22.84
CA ALA A 162 -8.22 1.17 -23.23
C ALA A 162 -9.34 0.27 -23.75
N ALA A 163 -10.46 0.18 -23.02
CA ALA A 163 -11.61 -0.62 -23.42
C ALA A 163 -12.21 -0.15 -24.76
N ALA A 164 -12.27 1.16 -24.98
CA ALA A 164 -12.75 1.70 -26.25
C ALA A 164 -11.80 1.40 -27.41
N ALA A 165 -10.48 1.48 -27.19
CA ALA A 165 -9.48 1.12 -28.18
C ALA A 165 -9.48 -0.39 -28.48
N PHE A 166 -9.65 -1.23 -27.45
CA PHE A 166 -9.75 -2.67 -27.56
C PHE A 166 -10.87 -3.07 -28.54
N LEU A 167 -12.06 -2.50 -28.38
CA LEU A 167 -13.19 -2.76 -29.28
C LEU A 167 -12.93 -2.26 -30.71
N ARG A 168 -12.39 -1.05 -30.88
CA ARG A 168 -12.13 -0.46 -32.21
C ARG A 168 -11.04 -1.20 -33.01
N THR A 169 -10.13 -1.89 -32.34
CA THR A 169 -8.96 -2.53 -32.96
C THR A 169 -9.13 -4.04 -33.11
N GLY A 170 -10.36 -4.55 -32.99
CA GLY A 170 -10.61 -5.99 -33.11
C GLY A 170 -10.01 -6.80 -31.96
N MET A 171 -10.13 -6.29 -30.72
CA MET A 171 -9.63 -6.93 -29.49
C MET A 171 -8.10 -7.02 -29.41
N ASN A 172 -7.39 -6.02 -29.94
CA ASN A 172 -5.93 -5.94 -29.82
C ASN A 172 -5.51 -5.43 -28.43
N GLN A 173 -4.94 -6.33 -27.61
CA GLN A 173 -4.47 -6.06 -26.25
C GLN A 173 -3.37 -4.99 -26.19
N GLU A 174 -2.44 -5.01 -27.14
CA GLU A 174 -1.34 -4.05 -27.20
C GLU A 174 -1.85 -2.65 -27.54
N ALA A 175 -2.75 -2.53 -28.52
CA ALA A 175 -3.35 -1.25 -28.88
C ALA A 175 -4.16 -0.67 -27.72
N ALA A 176 -4.90 -1.50 -26.99
CA ALA A 176 -5.63 -1.09 -25.80
C ALA A 176 -4.70 -0.60 -24.68
N ARG A 177 -3.60 -1.32 -24.42
CA ARG A 177 -2.58 -0.92 -23.44
C ARG A 177 -1.89 0.39 -23.81
N ASN A 178 -1.52 0.57 -25.08
CA ASN A 178 -0.89 1.81 -25.55
C ASN A 178 -1.85 3.00 -25.41
N ALA A 179 -3.14 2.80 -25.72
CA ALA A 179 -4.17 3.82 -25.50
C ALA A 179 -4.35 4.15 -24.01
N MET A 180 -4.27 3.16 -23.13
CA MET A 180 -4.32 3.35 -21.68
C MET A 180 -3.19 4.25 -21.19
N ILE A 181 -1.95 3.89 -21.54
CA ILE A 181 -0.73 4.61 -21.13
C ILE A 181 -0.77 6.05 -21.64
N GLU A 182 -1.12 6.25 -22.91
CA GLU A 182 -1.18 7.58 -23.51
C GLU A 182 -2.24 8.48 -22.84
N GLU A 183 -3.43 7.95 -22.56
CA GLU A 183 -4.47 8.69 -21.84
C GLU A 183 -4.03 9.04 -20.41
N MET A 184 -3.42 8.09 -19.70
CA MET A 184 -2.91 8.31 -18.34
C MET A 184 -1.82 9.38 -18.32
N ARG A 185 -0.86 9.32 -19.25
CA ARG A 185 0.20 10.33 -19.38
C ARG A 185 -0.35 11.72 -19.67
N ARG A 186 -1.27 11.83 -20.63
CA ARG A 186 -1.90 13.11 -20.99
C ARG A 186 -2.58 13.74 -19.78
N ARG A 187 -3.35 12.95 -19.02
CA ARG A 187 -4.05 13.44 -17.83
C ARG A 187 -3.10 13.74 -16.67
N ALA A 188 -2.06 12.92 -16.47
CA ALA A 188 -1.05 13.18 -15.44
C ALA A 188 -0.37 14.54 -15.69
N ARG A 189 0.09 14.79 -16.92
CA ARG A 189 0.67 16.10 -17.30
C ARG A 189 -0.30 17.27 -17.05
N TRP A 190 -1.57 17.08 -17.39
CA TRP A 190 -2.60 18.09 -17.13
C TRP A 190 -2.82 18.34 -15.64
N LEU A 191 -2.89 17.30 -14.80
CA LEU A 191 -2.99 17.44 -13.35
C LEU A 191 -1.75 18.15 -12.77
N THR A 192 -0.55 17.79 -13.21
CA THR A 192 0.70 18.43 -12.79
C THR A 192 0.71 19.92 -13.14
N SER A 193 0.28 20.28 -14.36
CA SER A 193 0.16 21.69 -14.77
C SER A 193 -0.86 22.48 -13.92
N ARG A 194 -2.00 21.88 -13.58
CA ARG A 194 -2.99 22.53 -12.71
C ARG A 194 -2.51 22.66 -11.26
N SER A 195 -1.79 21.66 -10.77
CA SER A 195 -1.15 21.73 -9.45
C SER A 195 -0.11 22.85 -9.41
N ALA A 196 0.73 22.97 -10.45
CA ALA A 196 1.75 24.02 -10.54
C ALA A 196 1.18 25.44 -10.64
N SER A 197 -0.01 25.59 -11.22
CA SER A 197 -0.74 26.87 -11.30
C SER A 197 -1.62 27.15 -10.07
N ASN A 198 -1.57 26.30 -9.03
CA ASN A 198 -2.41 26.40 -7.84
C ASN A 198 -3.92 26.43 -8.14
N THR A 199 -4.34 25.79 -9.24
CA THR A 199 -5.75 25.71 -9.68
C THR A 199 -6.37 24.35 -9.42
N LEU A 200 -5.72 23.52 -8.60
CA LEU A 200 -6.12 22.14 -8.29
C LEU A 200 -6.26 22.00 -6.78
N ALA A 201 -7.49 21.85 -6.28
CA ALA A 201 -7.73 21.61 -4.86
C ALA A 201 -7.22 20.23 -4.44
N ARG A 202 -6.98 20.03 -3.14
CA ARG A 202 -6.50 18.77 -2.58
C ARG A 202 -7.36 17.57 -2.97
N ASP A 203 -8.68 17.75 -2.93
CA ASP A 203 -9.66 16.67 -3.16
C ASP A 203 -10.13 16.57 -4.63
N ASP A 204 -9.64 17.46 -5.50
CA ASP A 204 -9.95 17.40 -6.93
C ASP A 204 -9.35 16.16 -7.58
N TYR A 205 -10.19 15.45 -8.34
CA TYR A 205 -9.84 14.23 -9.08
C TYR A 205 -9.25 13.12 -8.19
N CYS A 206 -9.73 13.04 -6.94
CA CYS A 206 -9.35 12.02 -5.97
C CYS A 206 -10.37 10.88 -5.95
N PHE A 207 -9.95 9.67 -6.38
CA PHE A 207 -10.79 8.47 -6.34
C PHE A 207 -10.39 7.59 -5.15
N VAL A 208 -11.12 7.74 -4.04
CA VAL A 208 -10.97 6.90 -2.85
C VAL A 208 -11.89 5.66 -2.92
N PRO A 209 -11.54 4.54 -2.27
CA PRO A 209 -12.44 3.39 -2.17
C PRO A 209 -13.77 3.73 -1.47
N ASP A 210 -14.80 2.94 -1.76
CA ASP A 210 -16.08 3.01 -1.03
C ASP A 210 -15.84 2.79 0.49
N PRO A 211 -16.52 3.51 1.39
CA PRO A 211 -16.36 3.31 2.83
C PRO A 211 -16.59 1.87 3.30
N ASN A 212 -17.43 1.10 2.60
CA ASN A 212 -17.74 -0.30 2.90
C ASN A 212 -16.75 -1.30 2.27
N TRP A 213 -15.69 -0.81 1.60
CA TRP A 213 -14.66 -1.70 1.08
C TRP A 213 -14.00 -2.47 2.23
N LYS A 214 -13.67 -3.73 1.96
CA LYS A 214 -13.05 -4.61 2.94
C LYS A 214 -11.56 -4.29 3.04
N ARG A 215 -11.24 -3.34 3.92
CA ARG A 215 -9.88 -2.84 4.09
C ARG A 215 -8.92 -3.94 4.57
N PRO A 216 -7.70 -4.03 4.04
CA PRO A 216 -6.68 -4.96 4.52
C PRO A 216 -6.21 -4.65 5.94
N ILE A 217 -5.89 -5.70 6.71
CA ILE A 217 -5.52 -5.60 8.13
C ILE A 217 -4.26 -4.73 8.31
N LEU A 218 -3.23 -4.93 7.48
CA LEU A 218 -2.01 -4.13 7.57
C LEU A 218 -2.27 -2.64 7.26
N LEU A 219 -3.20 -2.33 6.36
CA LEU A 219 -3.59 -0.95 6.10
C LEU A 219 -4.33 -0.36 7.30
N ASP A 220 -5.21 -1.12 7.96
CA ASP A 220 -5.84 -0.69 9.21
C ASP A 220 -4.84 -0.45 10.32
N VAL A 221 -3.85 -1.34 10.47
CA VAL A 221 -2.73 -1.16 11.40
C VAL A 221 -1.99 0.14 11.11
N PHE A 222 -1.67 0.38 9.83
CA PHE A 222 -0.97 1.59 9.40
C PHE A 222 -1.76 2.87 9.71
N LEU A 223 -3.05 2.92 9.36
CA LEU A 223 -3.89 4.10 9.55
C LEU A 223 -4.22 4.36 11.03
N SER A 224 -4.41 3.32 11.84
CA SER A 224 -4.78 3.47 13.25
C SER A 224 -3.60 3.78 14.17
N MET A 225 -2.41 3.24 13.88
CA MET A 225 -1.27 3.31 14.79
C MET A 225 -0.06 4.07 14.24
N LEU A 226 0.10 4.15 12.92
CA LEU A 226 1.35 4.64 12.31
C LEU A 226 1.18 6.01 11.64
N LEU A 227 0.03 6.24 11.00
CA LEU A 227 -0.37 7.49 10.35
C LEU A 227 -1.80 7.88 10.73
N PRO A 228 -2.02 8.39 11.96
CA PRO A 228 -3.36 8.74 12.44
C PRO A 228 -4.00 9.96 11.72
N GLU A 229 -3.30 10.63 10.80
CA GLU A 229 -3.77 11.82 10.07
C GLU A 229 -4.88 11.55 9.01
N GLY A 230 -5.74 10.54 9.19
CA GLY A 230 -6.96 10.35 8.41
C GLY A 230 -6.73 10.16 6.89
N THR A 231 -7.38 10.99 6.06
CA THR A 231 -7.39 10.90 4.59
C THR A 231 -6.03 11.14 3.93
N SER A 232 -5.02 11.55 4.69
CA SER A 232 -3.66 11.78 4.19
C SER A 232 -3.09 10.61 3.41
N TYR A 233 -3.37 9.36 3.81
CA TYR A 233 -2.93 8.17 3.07
C TYR A 233 -3.35 8.18 1.59
N TRP A 234 -4.55 8.69 1.29
CA TRP A 234 -5.12 8.73 -0.06
C TRP A 234 -4.79 10.01 -0.79
N SER A 235 -4.82 11.14 -0.08
CA SER A 235 -4.80 12.48 -0.68
C SER A 235 -3.40 13.09 -0.77
N ASP A 236 -2.43 12.58 0.01
CA ASP A 236 -1.07 13.10 0.03
C ASP A 236 -0.11 12.16 -0.73
N VAL A 237 1.07 12.69 -1.07
CA VAL A 237 2.18 11.89 -1.60
C VAL A 237 3.05 11.49 -0.41
N PRO A 238 3.51 10.23 -0.29
CA PRO A 238 4.48 9.83 0.73
C PRO A 238 5.79 10.60 0.50
N GLN A 239 5.97 11.71 1.20
CA GLN A 239 7.16 12.55 1.11
C GLN A 239 7.63 12.88 2.54
N HIS A 240 8.92 13.13 2.69
CA HIS A 240 9.40 13.87 3.84
C HIS A 240 8.73 15.26 3.78
N ARG A 241 7.74 15.52 4.65
CA ARG A 241 7.34 16.91 4.91
C ARG A 241 8.60 17.58 5.45
N HIS A 242 9.31 18.34 4.62
CA HIS A 242 10.06 19.46 5.15
C HIS A 242 9.01 20.32 5.84
N GLY A 243 9.15 20.52 7.15
CA GLY A 243 8.31 21.46 7.88
C GLY A 243 8.30 22.81 7.17
N PRO A 244 7.35 23.70 7.48
CA PRO A 244 7.34 25.02 6.88
C PRO A 244 8.75 25.62 7.06
N THR A 245 9.38 26.03 5.97
CA THR A 245 10.49 26.97 6.04
C THR A 245 9.95 28.18 6.76
N SER A 246 10.24 28.25 8.05
CA SER A 246 9.95 29.40 8.89
C SER A 246 10.71 30.57 8.29
N THR A 247 10.07 31.32 7.38
CA THR A 247 10.43 32.70 7.08
C THR A 247 10.05 33.54 8.30
N ALA A 248 10.83 33.37 9.36
CA ALA A 248 10.85 34.21 10.55
C ALA A 248 12.31 34.33 10.97
N ASP A 249 13.09 35.00 10.13
CA ASP A 249 14.31 35.73 10.50
C ASP A 249 14.80 36.53 9.28
N GLN A 250 14.00 37.50 8.87
CA GLN A 250 14.46 38.67 8.12
C GLN A 250 13.72 39.90 8.61
N THR A 251 13.87 40.19 9.90
CA THR A 251 13.84 41.56 10.43
C THR A 251 14.48 41.48 11.80
N LEU A 252 15.78 41.79 11.87
CA LEU A 252 16.39 42.68 12.85
C LEU A 252 17.90 42.77 12.60
N LEU A 253 18.32 44.03 12.42
CA LEU A 253 19.67 44.60 12.29
C LEU A 253 20.33 44.55 10.91
#